data_AF-A0A7W7HJN9-F1
#
_entry.id   AF-A0A7W7HJN9-F1
#
_cell.length_a   1.000
_cell.length_b   1.000
_cell.length_c   1.000
_cell.angle_alpha   90.00
_cell.angle_beta   90.00
_cell.angle_gamma   90.00
#
_symmetry.space_group_name_H-M   'P 1'
#
loop_
_entity.id
_entity.type
_entity.pdbx_description
1 polymer ?
#
loop_
_entity_poly.entity_id
_entity_poly.type
_entity_poly.pdbx_seq_one_letter_code
_entity_poly.pdbx_strand_id
1 'polypeptide(L)'
;MNDGSMSKSSPAGPLTVAGLTLFWPVASVVLAYLTLVVGFSTFGGEPDPAVDFAATALFVAALVVFVFGPLCIAGIAHRFGLHRTAVVYAVLSGLLLVGTIVQFHWSPL
;
A
#
# COMPACT_ATOMS: atom_id res chain seq x y z
N MET A 1 40.99 21.56 16.43
CA MET A 1 40.42 20.27 16.88
C MET A 1 39.01 20.22 16.33
N ASN A 2 38.79 19.47 15.24
CA ASN A 2 37.47 19.29 14.66
C ASN A 2 36.94 17.98 15.19
N ASP A 3 35.95 18.08 16.06
CA ASP A 3 35.30 16.92 16.65
C ASP A 3 34.46 16.26 15.57
N GLY A 4 35.04 15.21 14.98
CA GLY A 4 34.39 14.28 14.08
C GLY A 4 33.31 13.49 14.81
N SER A 5 32.27 14.18 15.25
CA SER A 5 31.03 13.57 15.70
C SER A 5 30.40 12.95 14.46
N MET A 6 30.83 11.74 14.13
CA MET A 6 30.04 10.81 13.33
C MET A 6 28.71 10.68 14.04
N SER A 7 27.68 11.40 13.56
CA SER A 7 26.32 11.18 14.01
C SER A 7 25.98 9.74 13.65
N LYS A 8 25.96 8.88 14.67
CA LYS A 8 25.42 7.53 14.54
C LYS A 8 23.96 7.70 14.11
N SER A 9 23.68 7.43 12.85
CA SER A 9 22.30 7.35 12.35
C SER A 9 21.56 6.36 13.23
N SER A 10 20.57 6.84 13.98
CA SER A 10 19.77 5.98 14.86
C SER A 10 19.16 4.84 14.04
N PRO A 11 19.34 3.56 14.42
CA PRO A 11 18.88 2.42 13.64
C PRO A 11 17.35 2.32 13.53
N ALA A 12 16.61 3.17 14.26
CA ALA A 12 15.16 3.22 14.25
C ALA A 12 14.58 3.49 12.84
N GLY A 13 15.19 4.38 12.06
CA GLY A 13 14.67 4.75 10.72
C GLY A 13 14.61 3.56 9.74
N PRO A 14 15.73 2.89 9.46
CA PRO A 14 15.75 1.71 8.61
C PRO A 14 14.85 0.57 9.10
N LEU A 15 14.79 0.32 10.41
CA LEU A 15 13.93 -0.71 10.99
C LEU A 15 12.44 -0.41 10.81
N THR A 16 12.01 0.84 11.00
CA THR A 16 10.62 1.24 10.76
C THR A 16 10.25 1.08 9.29
N VAL A 17 11.11 1.52 8.36
CA VAL A 17 10.86 1.39 6.92
C VAL A 17 10.79 -0.08 6.51
N ALA A 18 11.70 -0.93 7.01
CA ALA A 18 11.68 -2.37 6.75
C ALA A 18 10.40 -3.03 7.30
N GLY A 19 9.98 -2.69 8.51
CA GLY A 19 8.73 -3.19 9.10
C GLY A 19 7.50 -2.80 8.27
N LEU A 20 7.40 -1.54 7.85
CA LEU A 20 6.30 -1.08 6.99
C LEU A 20 6.33 -1.73 5.60
N THR A 21 7.52 -1.97 5.05
CA THR A 21 7.71 -2.66 3.78
C THR A 21 7.19 -4.09 3.84
N LEU A 22 7.44 -4.80 4.93
CA LEU A 22 6.94 -6.16 5.14
C LEU A 22 5.43 -6.18 5.41
N PHE A 23 4.92 -5.18 6.11
CA PHE A 23 3.51 -5.12 6.50
C PHE A 23 2.58 -4.71 5.34
N TRP A 24 3.00 -3.77 4.50
CA TRP A 24 2.20 -3.26 3.38
C TRP A 24 1.62 -4.35 2.47
N PRO A 25 2.40 -5.30 1.90
CA PRO A 25 1.86 -6.31 0.99
C PRO A 25 0.92 -7.27 1.72
N VAL A 26 1.20 -7.58 3.00
CA VAL A 26 0.32 -8.41 3.83
C VAL A 26 -1.04 -7.73 4.01
N ALA A 27 -1.05 -6.43 4.33
CA ALA A 27 -2.30 -5.67 4.44
C ALA A 27 -3.08 -5.64 3.12
N SER A 28 -2.40 -5.44 1.99
CA SER A 28 -3.03 -5.48 0.66
C SER A 28 -3.63 -6.85 0.33
N VAL A 29 -2.93 -7.94 0.61
CA VAL A 29 -3.42 -9.32 0.37
C VAL A 29 -4.61 -9.64 1.26
N VAL A 30 -4.57 -9.26 2.54
CA VAL A 30 -5.69 -9.47 3.47
C VAL A 30 -6.93 -8.71 3.00
N LEU A 31 -6.78 -7.45 2.58
CA LEU A 31 -7.92 -6.67 2.06
C LEU A 31 -8.48 -7.27 0.77
N ALA A 32 -7.62 -7.67 -0.18
CA ALA A 32 -8.05 -8.33 -1.40
C ALA A 32 -8.79 -9.65 -1.11
N TYR A 33 -8.29 -10.45 -0.17
CA TYR A 33 -8.96 -11.67 0.27
C TYR A 33 -10.33 -11.38 0.88
N LEU A 34 -10.45 -10.37 1.75
CA LEU A 34 -11.73 -9.95 2.31
C LEU A 34 -12.70 -9.48 1.23
N THR A 35 -12.24 -8.71 0.23
CA THR A 35 -13.05 -8.35 -0.94
C THR A 35 -13.58 -9.60 -1.66
N LEU A 36 -12.73 -10.61 -1.87
CA LEU A 36 -13.16 -11.87 -2.49
C LEU A 36 -14.17 -12.63 -1.62
N VAL A 37 -13.96 -12.73 -0.31
CA VAL A 37 -14.90 -13.43 0.60
C VAL A 37 -16.28 -12.76 0.57
N VAL A 38 -16.33 -11.43 0.67
CA VAL A 38 -17.59 -10.68 0.57
C VAL A 38 -18.19 -10.82 -0.83
N GLY A 39 -17.39 -10.70 -1.87
CA GLY A 39 -17.84 -10.86 -3.26
C GLY A 39 -18.29 -12.28 -3.62
N PHE A 40 -17.79 -13.32 -2.96
CA PHE A 40 -18.28 -14.70 -3.14
C PHE A 40 -19.56 -14.97 -2.35
N SER A 41 -19.75 -14.29 -1.22
CA SER A 41 -20.96 -14.44 -0.41
C SER A 41 -22.23 -13.97 -1.13
N THR A 42 -22.12 -13.12 -2.15
CA THR A 42 -23.25 -12.69 -3.00
C THR A 42 -23.64 -13.68 -4.10
N PHE A 43 -22.79 -14.66 -4.45
CA PHE A 43 -23.12 -15.65 -5.50
C PHE A 43 -24.08 -16.77 -5.03
N GLY A 44 -24.39 -16.85 -3.74
CA GLY A 44 -25.19 -17.93 -3.14
C GLY A 44 -26.62 -17.58 -2.73
N GLY A 45 -27.08 -16.34 -2.92
CA GLY A 45 -28.37 -15.87 -2.42
C GLY A 45 -28.89 -14.62 -3.14
N GLU A 46 -30.02 -14.09 -2.67
CA GLU A 46 -30.61 -12.85 -3.18
C GLU A 46 -29.64 -11.68 -2.94
N PRO A 47 -29.39 -10.82 -3.94
CA PRO A 47 -28.43 -9.71 -3.82
C PRO A 47 -28.87 -8.74 -2.73
N ASP A 48 -28.14 -8.72 -1.61
CA ASP A 48 -28.30 -7.73 -0.55
C ASP A 48 -27.46 -6.49 -0.88
N PRO A 49 -28.08 -5.31 -1.09
CA PRO A 49 -27.36 -4.08 -1.43
C PRO A 49 -26.33 -3.66 -0.37
N ALA A 50 -26.48 -4.09 0.88
CA ALA A 50 -25.49 -3.84 1.92
C ALA A 50 -24.16 -4.59 1.68
N VAL A 51 -24.24 -5.81 1.13
CA VAL A 51 -23.07 -6.64 0.82
C VAL A 51 -22.33 -6.10 -0.40
N ASP A 52 -23.05 -5.65 -1.42
CA ASP A 52 -22.46 -5.02 -2.61
C ASP A 52 -21.72 -3.71 -2.25
N PHE A 53 -22.31 -2.90 -1.37
CA PHE A 53 -21.64 -1.70 -0.86
C PHE A 53 -20.38 -2.06 -0.07
N ALA A 54 -20.43 -3.07 0.81
CA ALA A 54 -19.28 -3.51 1.59
C ALA A 54 -18.15 -4.06 0.70
N ALA A 55 -18.48 -4.87 -0.32
CA ALA A 55 -17.52 -5.37 -1.30
C ALA A 55 -16.83 -4.23 -2.05
N THR A 56 -17.61 -3.23 -2.50
CA THR A 56 -17.09 -2.05 -3.19
C THR A 56 -16.18 -1.23 -2.29
N ALA A 57 -16.60 -0.96 -1.04
CA ALA A 57 -15.79 -0.22 -0.08
C ALA A 57 -14.47 -0.94 0.24
N LEU A 58 -14.50 -2.26 0.40
CA LEU A 58 -13.30 -3.08 0.61
C LEU A 58 -12.39 -3.07 -0.61
N PHE A 59 -12.96 -3.14 -1.83
CA PHE A 59 -12.18 -3.06 -3.06
C PHE A 59 -11.46 -1.72 -3.20
N VAL A 60 -12.17 -0.61 -2.94
CA VAL A 60 -11.56 0.73 -2.93
C VAL A 60 -10.47 0.82 -1.86
N ALA A 61 -10.71 0.30 -0.65
CA ALA A 61 -9.72 0.27 0.42
C ALA A 61 -8.48 -0.55 0.02
N ALA A 62 -8.66 -1.72 -0.59
CA ALA A 62 -7.58 -2.58 -1.07
C ALA A 62 -6.72 -1.84 -2.11
N LEU A 63 -7.34 -1.18 -3.09
CA LEU A 63 -6.64 -0.39 -4.09
C LEU A 63 -5.88 0.79 -3.47
N VAL A 64 -6.50 1.51 -2.54
CA VAL A 64 -5.88 2.65 -1.87
C VAL A 64 -4.65 2.18 -1.09
N VAL A 65 -4.76 1.12 -0.29
CA VAL A 65 -3.62 0.59 0.48
C VAL A 65 -2.53 0.06 -0.43
N PHE A 66 -2.89 -0.61 -1.53
CA PHE A 66 -1.93 -1.12 -2.50
C PHE A 66 -1.15 0.01 -3.20
N VAL A 67 -1.83 1.04 -3.69
CA VAL A 67 -1.22 2.13 -4.45
C VAL A 67 -0.52 3.16 -3.54
N PHE A 68 -1.18 3.58 -2.45
CA PHE A 68 -0.69 4.66 -1.58
C PHE A 68 0.15 4.17 -0.40
N GLY A 69 0.13 2.87 -0.08
CA GLY A 69 1.01 2.29 0.94
C GLY A 69 2.49 2.61 0.73
N PRO A 70 3.05 2.43 -0.48
CA PRO A 70 4.42 2.82 -0.81
C PRO A 70 4.66 4.33 -0.63
N LEU A 71 3.72 5.20 -0.96
CA LEU A 71 3.83 6.65 -0.72
C LEU A 71 3.97 6.99 0.77
N CYS A 72 3.20 6.32 1.64
CA CYS A 72 3.34 6.45 3.10
C CYS A 72 4.75 6.02 3.56
N ILE A 73 5.25 4.89 3.03
CA ILE A 73 6.61 4.42 3.32
C ILE A 73 7.66 5.43 2.85
N ALA A 74 7.47 6.00 1.65
CA ALA A 74 8.35 7.02 1.10
C ALA A 74 8.44 8.27 1.99
N GLY A 75 7.31 8.76 2.47
CA GLY A 75 7.26 9.92 3.37
C GLY A 75 7.97 9.65 4.70
N ILE A 76 7.80 8.44 5.26
CA ILE A 76 8.48 8.03 6.49
C ILE A 76 9.98 7.87 6.26
N ALA A 77 10.40 7.23 5.17
CA ALA A 77 11.80 7.10 4.78
C ALA A 77 12.47 8.47 4.61
N HIS A 78 11.78 9.42 3.99
CA HIS A 78 12.26 10.80 3.84
C HIS A 78 12.49 11.48 5.19
N ARG A 79 11.55 11.34 6.15
CA ARG A 79 11.70 11.89 7.51
C ARG A 79 12.92 11.34 8.25
N PHE A 80 13.36 10.12 7.93
CA PHE A 80 14.56 9.50 8.51
C PHE A 80 15.85 9.74 7.70
N GLY A 81 15.83 10.62 6.68
CA GLY A 81 17.00 10.91 5.85
C GLY A 81 17.35 9.83 4.82
N LEU A 82 16.46 8.84 4.62
CA LEU A 82 16.63 7.75 3.67
C LEU A 82 16.14 8.16 2.27
N HIS A 83 16.76 9.17 1.67
CA HIS A 83 16.31 9.79 0.42
C HIS A 83 16.21 8.80 -0.75
N ARG A 84 17.19 7.90 -0.90
CA ARG A 84 17.17 6.87 -1.96
C ARG A 84 15.96 5.95 -1.81
N THR A 85 15.69 5.48 -0.59
CA THR A 85 14.55 4.62 -0.28
C THR A 85 13.23 5.35 -0.52
N ALA A 86 13.13 6.62 -0.14
CA ALA A 86 11.95 7.43 -0.39
C ALA A 86 11.63 7.55 -1.90
N VAL A 87 12.65 7.80 -2.73
CA VAL A 87 12.49 7.87 -4.19
C VAL A 87 12.02 6.54 -4.76
N VAL A 88 12.61 5.42 -4.32
CA VAL A 88 12.21 4.08 -4.79
C VAL A 88 10.73 3.81 -4.50
N TYR A 89 10.26 4.09 -3.29
CA TYR A 89 8.86 3.87 -2.93
C TYR A 89 7.89 4.84 -3.61
N ALA A 90 8.31 6.09 -3.86
CA ALA A 90 7.51 7.03 -4.63
C ALA A 90 7.34 6.59 -6.09
N VAL A 91 8.44 6.14 -6.73
CA VAL A 91 8.40 5.57 -8.09
C VAL A 91 7.55 4.31 -8.13
N LEU A 92 7.69 3.42 -7.14
CA LEU A 92 6.86 2.22 -7.03
C LEU A 92 5.38 2.57 -6.96
N SER A 93 4.98 3.53 -6.12
CA SER A 93 3.59 4.00 -6.06
C SER A 93 3.08 4.51 -7.40
N GLY A 94 3.90 5.30 -8.12
CA GLY A 94 3.57 5.79 -9.45
C GLY A 94 3.37 4.66 -10.47
N LEU A 95 4.23 3.64 -10.47
CA LEU A 95 4.10 2.47 -11.33
C LEU A 95 2.84 1.66 -11.00
N LEU A 96 2.53 1.47 -9.71
CA LEU A 96 1.31 0.78 -9.29
C LEU A 96 0.06 1.56 -9.73
N LEU A 97 0.05 2.89 -9.56
CA LEU A 97 -1.05 3.73 -10.03
C LEU A 97 -1.26 3.61 -11.54
N VAL A 98 -0.20 3.69 -12.34
CA VAL A 98 -0.26 3.51 -13.80
C VAL A 98 -0.79 2.12 -14.14
N GLY A 99 -0.30 1.07 -13.48
CA GLY A 99 -0.78 -0.30 -13.67
C GLY A 99 -2.29 -0.44 -13.39
N THR A 100 -2.76 0.14 -12.28
CA THR A 100 -4.18 0.17 -11.93
C THR A 100 -5.02 0.90 -12.98
N ILE A 101 -4.56 2.06 -13.45
CA ILE A 101 -5.25 2.83 -14.52
C ILE A 101 -5.33 2.01 -15.82
N VAL A 102 -4.23 1.38 -16.22
CA VAL A 102 -4.19 0.50 -17.39
C VAL A 102 -5.16 -0.66 -17.21
N GLN A 103 -5.20 -1.30 -16.04
CA GLN A 103 -6.15 -2.39 -15.79
C GLN A 103 -7.61 -1.93 -15.95
N PHE A 104 -7.99 -0.78 -15.41
CA PHE A 104 -9.35 -0.25 -15.55
C PHE A 104 -9.69 0.18 -16.98
N HIS A 105 -8.70 0.66 -17.74
CA HIS A 105 -8.93 1.10 -19.12
C HIS A 105 -9.11 -0.08 -20.08
N TRP A 106 -8.42 -1.19 -19.85
CA TRP A 106 -8.36 -2.33 -20.77
C TRP A 106 -9.24 -3.52 -20.34
N SER A 107 -9.69 -3.56 -19.09
CA SER A 107 -10.73 -4.47 -18.62
C SER A 107 -12.03 -3.71 -18.40
N PRO A 108 -12.88 -3.53 -19.43
CA PRO A 108 -14.24 -3.08 -19.20
C PRO A 108 -14.95 -4.18 -18.38
N LEU A 109 -15.10 -3.93 -17.08
CA LEU A 109 -16.07 -4.63 -16.24
C LEU A 109 -17.49 -4.32 -16.72
#